data_AF-A0A7C4C3C2-F1
#
_entry.id   AF-A0A7C4C3C2-F1
#
_cell.length_a   1.000
_cell.length_b   1.000
_cell.length_c   1.000
_cell.angle_alpha   90.00
_cell.angle_beta   90.00
_cell.angle_gamma   90.00
#
_symmetry.space_group_name_H-M   'P 1'
#
loop_
_entity.id
_entity.type
_entity.pdbx_description
1 polymer ?
#
loop_
_entity_poly.entity_id
_entity_poly.type
_entity_poly.pdbx_seq_one_letter_code
_entity_poly.pdbx_strand_id
1 'polypeptide(L)'
;MLNRLEVAEELMLNFAYRTGLMGGKPYRYLWTDAFAVCNFIELYRKTGNRKYMDTALNLVYQVHHILGKHRDDDSRVGWLSGLIDEEAEKHPTIGGLRIGKELPERK
;
A
#
# COMPACT_ATOMS: atom_id res chain seq x y z
N MET A 1 -11.69 28.40 -9.33
CA MET A 1 -12.18 27.02 -9.42
C MET A 1 -10.95 26.16 -9.64
N LEU A 2 -10.61 25.26 -8.71
CA LEU A 2 -9.44 24.39 -8.86
C LEU A 2 -9.59 23.57 -10.14
N ASN A 3 -8.50 23.42 -10.89
CA ASN A 3 -8.51 22.56 -12.06
C ASN A 3 -8.56 21.08 -11.61
N ARG A 4 -8.99 20.16 -12.49
CA ARG A 4 -9.18 18.74 -12.13
C ARG A 4 -7.91 18.07 -11.62
N LEU A 5 -6.73 18.53 -12.06
CA LEU A 5 -5.46 17.99 -11.62
C LEU A 5 -5.16 18.40 -10.18
N GLU A 6 -5.35 19.67 -9.82
CA GLU A 6 -5.17 20.16 -8.44
C GLU A 6 -6.07 19.42 -7.45
N VAL A 7 -7.34 19.18 -7.83
CA VAL A 7 -8.26 18.38 -7.01
C VAL A 7 -7.77 16.94 -6.84
N ALA A 8 -7.25 16.32 -7.90
CA ALA A 8 -6.69 14.97 -7.82
C ALA A 8 -5.45 14.91 -6.91
N GLU A 9 -4.57 15.91 -6.99
CA GLU A 9 -3.41 16.03 -6.11
C GLU A 9 -3.83 16.14 -4.65
N GLU A 10 -4.78 17.03 -4.34
CA GLU A 10 -5.28 17.21 -2.97
C GLU A 10 -5.90 15.93 -2.41
N LEU A 11 -6.75 15.25 -3.19
CA LEU A 11 -7.37 13.99 -2.78
C LEU A 11 -6.32 12.91 -2.50
N MET A 12 -5.30 12.79 -3.35
CA MET A 12 -4.26 11.77 -3.19
C MET A 12 -3.30 12.08 -2.04
N LEU A 13 -3.01 13.35 -1.75
CA LEU A 13 -2.25 13.74 -0.57
C LEU A 13 -3.03 13.49 0.72
N ASN A 14 -4.33 13.81 0.73
CA ASN A 14 -5.21 13.49 1.86
C ASN A 14 -5.34 11.98 2.09
N PHE A 15 -5.40 11.19 1.03
CA PHE A 15 -5.33 9.72 1.11
C PHE A 15 -4.01 9.26 1.77
N ALA A 16 -2.87 9.79 1.32
CA ALA A 16 -1.57 9.41 1.86
C ALA A 16 -1.45 9.73 3.36
N TYR A 17 -1.95 10.89 3.77
CA TYR A 17 -1.97 11.30 5.18
C TYR A 17 -2.88 10.40 6.02
N ARG A 18 -4.15 10.24 5.62
CA ARG A 18 -5.17 9.52 6.40
C ARG A 18 -4.91 8.03 6.54
N THR A 19 -4.18 7.43 5.60
CA THR A 19 -3.83 6.00 5.63
C THR A 19 -2.46 5.73 6.26
N GLY A 20 -1.82 6.75 6.83
CA GLY A 20 -0.50 6.64 7.43
C GLY A 20 0.64 6.35 6.45
N LEU A 21 0.42 6.52 5.14
CA LEU A 21 1.45 6.29 4.11
C LEU A 21 2.64 7.26 4.28
N MET A 22 2.36 8.49 4.70
CA MET A 22 3.38 9.53 4.95
C MET A 22 3.73 9.68 6.44
N GLY A 23 3.46 8.66 7.26
CA GLY A 23 3.75 8.65 8.69
C GLY A 23 2.51 8.39 9.54
N GLY A 24 2.72 7.79 10.72
CA GLY A 24 1.65 7.26 11.57
C GLY A 24 1.45 5.76 11.40
N LYS A 25 0.41 5.21 12.04
CA LYS A 25 0.08 3.78 11.95
C LYS A 25 -0.47 3.46 10.55
N PRO A 26 0.20 2.60 9.75
CA PRO A 26 -0.29 2.27 8.41
C PRO A 26 -1.63 1.55 8.44
N TYR A 27 -2.55 1.95 7.56
CA TYR A 27 -3.80 1.24 7.29
C TYR A 27 -3.84 0.87 5.80
N ARG A 28 -3.73 -0.42 5.50
CA ARG A 28 -3.64 -0.94 4.13
C ARG A 28 -4.86 -1.77 3.78
N TYR A 29 -5.40 -1.54 2.60
CA TYR A 29 -6.51 -2.28 2.03
C TYR A 29 -6.25 -2.51 0.55
N LEU A 30 -6.13 -3.79 0.17
CA LEU A 30 -5.51 -4.20 -1.10
C LEU A 30 -6.07 -3.47 -2.32
N TRP A 31 -7.39 -3.43 -2.46
CA TRP A 31 -8.02 -2.82 -3.64
C TRP A 31 -7.88 -1.30 -3.66
N THR A 32 -8.02 -0.64 -2.51
CA THR A 32 -7.89 0.81 -2.39
C THR A 32 -6.45 1.24 -2.67
N ASP A 33 -5.48 0.50 -2.13
CA ASP A 33 -4.07 0.78 -2.35
C ASP A 33 -3.67 0.52 -3.81
N ALA A 34 -4.22 -0.50 -4.48
CA ALA A 34 -3.98 -0.74 -5.90
C ALA A 34 -4.43 0.44 -6.77
N PHE A 35 -5.63 0.99 -6.54
CA PHE A 35 -6.08 2.19 -7.23
C PHE A 35 -5.20 3.41 -6.90
N ALA A 36 -4.79 3.56 -5.64
CA ALA A 36 -3.94 4.67 -5.23
C ALA A 36 -2.56 4.63 -5.91
N VAL A 37 -1.94 3.46 -6.07
CA VAL A 37 -0.69 3.29 -6.83
C VAL A 37 -0.86 3.80 -8.26
N CYS A 38 -1.92 3.37 -8.96
CA CYS A 38 -2.21 3.84 -10.32
C CYS A 38 -2.38 5.36 -10.38
N ASN A 39 -3.10 5.94 -9.41
CA ASN A 39 -3.34 7.38 -9.34
C ASN A 39 -2.04 8.17 -9.12
N PHE A 40 -1.16 7.71 -8.23
CA PHE A 40 0.14 8.36 -8.01
C PHE A 40 1.05 8.27 -9.23
N ILE A 41 1.07 7.13 -9.93
CA ILE A 41 1.82 7.00 -11.19
C ILE A 41 1.28 7.98 -12.24
N GLU A 42 -0.05 8.14 -12.34
CA GLU A 42 -0.64 9.09 -13.28
C GLU A 42 -0.34 10.55 -12.90
N LEU A 43 -0.38 10.90 -11.61
CA LEU A 43 0.04 12.22 -11.13
C LEU A 43 1.50 12.51 -11.49
N TYR A 44 2.41 11.54 -11.35
CA TYR A 44 3.79 11.67 -11.82
C TYR A 44 3.84 11.93 -13.33
N ARG A 45 3.12 11.16 -14.14
CA ARG A 45 3.10 11.32 -15.60
C ARG A 45 2.58 12.69 -16.05
N LYS A 46 1.59 13.25 -15.34
CA LYS A 46 0.98 14.54 -15.67
C LYS A 46 1.79 15.74 -15.21
N THR A 47 2.55 15.60 -14.12
CA THR A 47 3.21 16.74 -13.46
C THR A 47 4.73 16.72 -13.57
N GLY A 48 5.33 15.56 -13.87
CA GLY A 48 6.76 15.33 -13.77
C GLY A 48 7.31 15.31 -12.34
N ASN A 49 6.46 15.48 -11.31
CA ASN A 49 6.91 15.59 -9.92
C ASN A 49 7.22 14.20 -9.33
N ARG A 50 8.50 13.93 -9.10
CA ARG A 50 9.01 12.65 -8.59
C ARG A 50 8.40 12.20 -7.27
N LYS A 51 7.92 13.13 -6.43
CA LYS A 51 7.26 12.80 -5.15
C LYS A 51 6.14 11.77 -5.32
N TYR A 52 5.40 11.82 -6.42
CA TYR A 52 4.29 10.90 -6.65
C TYR A 52 4.78 9.49 -7.01
N MET A 53 5.85 9.38 -7.79
CA MET A 53 6.48 8.09 -8.06
C MET A 53 7.06 7.48 -6.77
N ASP A 54 7.76 8.28 -5.96
CA ASP A 54 8.34 7.81 -4.70
C ASP A 54 7.24 7.40 -3.70
N THR A 55 6.10 8.12 -3.69
CA THR A 55 4.92 7.77 -2.89
C THR A 55 4.29 6.47 -3.35
N ALA A 56 4.17 6.24 -4.67
CA ALA A 56 3.67 4.98 -5.22
C ALA A 56 4.56 3.80 -4.83
N LEU A 57 5.89 3.95 -4.93
CA LEU A 57 6.85 2.93 -4.53
C LEU A 57 6.78 2.61 -3.04
N ASN A 58 6.70 3.64 -2.18
CA ASN A 58 6.51 3.45 -0.73
C ASN A 58 5.18 2.73 -0.43
N LEU A 59 4.10 3.05 -1.15
CA LEU A 59 2.81 2.37 -0.96
C LEU A 59 2.91 0.88 -1.33
N VAL A 60 3.54 0.54 -2.47
CA VAL A 60 3.79 -0.85 -2.87
C VAL A 60 4.62 -1.57 -1.81
N TYR A 61 5.71 -0.94 -1.34
CA TYR A 61 6.55 -1.49 -0.29
C TYR A 61 5.74 -1.81 0.98
N GLN A 62 4.92 -0.87 1.45
CA GLN A 62 4.07 -1.09 2.63
C GLN A 62 2.99 -2.15 2.41
N VAL A 63 2.36 -2.19 1.23
CA VAL A 63 1.38 -3.22 0.87
C VAL A 63 2.02 -4.61 0.96
N HIS A 64 3.21 -4.77 0.39
CA HIS A 64 3.96 -6.03 0.45
C HIS A 64 4.27 -6.44 1.91
N HIS A 65 4.81 -5.53 2.70
CA HIS A 65 5.26 -5.84 4.07
C HIS A 65 4.12 -6.04 5.06
N ILE A 66 2.97 -5.41 4.82
CA ILE A 66 1.82 -5.49 5.72
C ILE A 66 0.88 -6.59 5.25
N LEU A 67 0.42 -6.53 3.99
CA LEU A 67 -0.57 -7.46 3.48
C LEU A 67 0.02 -8.81 3.04
N GLY A 68 1.34 -8.88 2.77
CA GLY A 68 2.05 -10.14 2.49
C GLY A 68 2.43 -10.94 3.75
N LYS A 69 2.15 -10.41 4.94
CA LYS A 69 2.38 -11.08 6.23
C LYS A 69 1.09 -11.46 6.92
N HIS A 70 1.15 -12.45 7.80
CA HIS A 70 0.07 -12.72 8.76
C HIS A 70 -0.17 -11.48 9.63
N ARG A 71 -1.38 -11.37 10.16
CA ARG A 71 -1.72 -10.27 11.08
C ARG A 71 -1.05 -10.48 12.42
N ASP A 72 -0.78 -9.39 13.13
CA ASP A 72 -0.22 -9.43 14.49
C ASP A 72 -1.15 -10.16 15.50
N ASP A 73 -2.45 -10.25 15.21
CA ASP A 73 -3.46 -10.95 16.00
C ASP A 73 -3.77 -12.38 15.48
N ASP A 74 -3.07 -12.87 14.46
CA ASP A 74 -3.16 -14.26 13.98
C ASP A 74 -2.16 -15.14 14.76
N SER A 75 -2.51 -16.41 14.98
CA SER A 75 -1.60 -17.39 15.58
C SER A 75 -0.40 -17.74 14.68
N ARG A 76 -0.56 -17.57 13.36
CA ARG A 76 0.51 -17.73 12.37
C ARG A 76 1.33 -16.44 12.31
N VAL A 77 2.63 -16.60 12.16
CA VAL A 77 3.58 -15.47 12.16
C VAL A 77 4.37 -15.43 10.86
N GLY A 78 4.93 -14.26 10.55
CA GLY A 78 5.76 -14.06 9.36
C GLY A 78 4.96 -13.91 8.07
N TRP A 79 5.60 -14.21 6.94
CA TRP A 79 5.03 -14.07 5.60
C TRP A 79 3.98 -15.12 5.30
N LEU A 80 2.96 -14.76 4.52
CA LEU A 80 1.91 -15.70 4.08
C LEU A 80 2.46 -16.87 3.27
N SER A 81 3.60 -16.67 2.60
CA SER A 81 4.30 -17.69 1.82
C SER A 81 4.95 -18.77 2.70
N GLY A 82 5.12 -18.52 3.99
CA GLY A 82 5.94 -19.36 4.88
C GLY A 82 7.45 -19.25 4.63
N LEU A 83 7.89 -18.37 3.71
CA LEU A 83 9.31 -18.13 3.47
C LEU A 83 9.93 -17.30 4.60
N ILE A 84 11.22 -17.53 4.84
CA ILE A 84 12.01 -16.72 5.77
C ILE A 84 12.36 -15.36 5.15
N ASP A 85 12.61 -14.36 5.99
CA ASP A 85 12.59 -12.94 5.63
C ASP A 85 13.31 -12.58 4.33
N GLU A 86 14.56 -12.99 4.12
CA GLU A 86 15.32 -12.60 2.92
C GLU A 86 14.68 -13.13 1.61
N GLU A 87 14.19 -14.36 1.62
CA GLU A 87 13.60 -14.99 0.45
C GLU A 87 12.17 -14.49 0.22
N ALA A 88 11.44 -14.24 1.31
CA ALA A 88 10.12 -13.64 1.24
C ALA A 88 10.17 -12.20 0.71
N GLU A 89 11.20 -11.43 1.07
CA GLU A 89 11.40 -10.05 0.61
C GLU A 89 11.62 -9.98 -0.91
N LYS A 90 12.28 -10.98 -1.49
CA LYS A 90 12.45 -11.11 -2.95
C LYS A 90 11.14 -11.48 -3.65
N HIS A 91 10.23 -12.15 -2.95
CA HIS A 91 8.99 -12.69 -3.48
C HIS A 91 7.76 -12.37 -2.61
N PRO A 92 7.47 -11.09 -2.31
CA PRO A 92 6.53 -10.70 -1.24
C PRO A 92 5.07 -11.05 -1.53
N THR A 93 4.75 -11.42 -2.77
CA THR A 93 3.40 -11.75 -3.24
C THR A 93 3.21 -13.24 -3.56
N ILE A 94 4.24 -14.09 -3.37
CA ILE A 94 4.18 -15.52 -3.76
C ILE A 94 3.16 -16.32 -2.93
N GLY A 95 2.91 -15.91 -1.69
CA GLY A 95 1.84 -16.44 -0.84
C GLY A 95 0.49 -15.70 -0.99
N GLY A 96 0.40 -14.78 -1.95
CA GLY A 96 -0.70 -13.83 -2.08
C GLY A 96 -0.57 -12.63 -1.14
N LEU A 97 -1.64 -11.81 -1.09
CA LEU A 97 -1.78 -10.67 -0.20
C LEU A 97 -3.13 -10.75 0.50
N ARG A 98 -3.17 -10.39 1.78
CA ARG A 98 -4.44 -10.20 2.53
C ARG A 98 -5.24 -9.06 1.93
N ILE A 99 -6.55 -9.08 2.14
CA ILE A 99 -7.42 -7.98 1.73
C ILE A 99 -7.20 -6.73 2.60
N GLY A 100 -6.86 -6.91 3.87
CA GLY A 100 -6.62 -5.79 4.81
C GLY A 100 -7.87 -5.32 5.56
N LYS A 101 -8.90 -6.17 5.68
CA LYS A 101 -10.08 -5.89 6.52
C LYS A 101 -9.67 -5.80 7.98
N GLU A 102 -10.46 -5.09 8.80
CA GLU A 102 -10.25 -5.07 10.25
C GLU A 102 -10.52 -6.44 10.89
N LEU A 103 -11.49 -7.19 10.36
CA LEU A 103 -11.80 -8.54 10.82
C LEU A 103 -10.76 -9.56 10.34
N PRO A 104 -10.53 -10.65 11.10
CA PRO A 104 -9.67 -11.74 10.67
C PRO A 104 -10.14 -12.40 9.37
N GLU A 105 -9.21 -13.02 8.63
CA GLU A 105 -9.55 -13.84 7.48
C GLU A 105 -10.31 -15.11 7.93
N ARG A 106 -11.19 -15.62 7.07
CA ARG A 106 -11.97 -16.83 7.38
C ARG A 106 -11.03 -18.03 7.51
N LYS A 107 -11.31 -18.90 8.49
CA LYS A 107 -10.64 -20.19 8.68
C LYS A 107 -11.27 -21.28 7.83
#